data_AF-A0A3D4X3C4-F1
#
_entry.id   AF-A0A3D4X3C4-F1
#
_cell.length_a   1.000
_cell.length_b   1.000
_cell.length_c   1.000
_cell.angle_alpha   90.00
_cell.angle_beta   90.00
_cell.angle_gamma   90.00
#
_symmetry.space_group_name_H-M   'P 1'
#
loop_
_entity.id
_entity.type
_entity.pdbx_description
1 polymer ?
#
loop_
_entity_poly.entity_id
_entity_poly.type
_entity_poly.pdbx_seq_one_letter_code
_entity_poly.pdbx_strand_id
1 'polypeptide(L)'
;MTNTTSWQQFTCTFTVGAGQVVHVALAASNAPATAWGWISFDDISLTTGGTGGPYDLAEYMMRTNGTNGPVYQFSTGETMQIQSGNGRYFQVKNTNWEEMAFTSTRIMRYRDTSPSANEWYGLYTGTTLGSEWAPRTMNVGQTFPRNPTVRFYYQAAPCASSRPTYSQQSTIKLEARYTSLNVGGYTLGPVIWLRSYLGSARWEDYYYAKDIGLVRFVAYDPYAAGQPQIFESHYTGSGGTQQTRRTICTP
;
A
#
# COMPACT_ATOMS: atom_id res chain seq x y z
N MET A 1 -24.32 27.42 -20.39
CA MET A 1 -23.57 26.53 -19.48
C MET A 1 -22.10 26.74 -19.74
N THR A 2 -21.35 27.18 -18.74
CA THR A 2 -19.89 27.29 -18.81
C THR A 2 -19.31 25.88 -18.95
N ASN A 3 -18.55 25.62 -20.02
CA ASN A 3 -17.70 24.44 -20.13
C ASN A 3 -16.80 24.41 -18.89
N THR A 4 -17.15 23.62 -17.88
CA THR A 4 -16.23 23.35 -16.78
C THR A 4 -15.17 22.43 -17.34
N THR A 5 -14.00 22.97 -17.64
CA THR A 5 -12.82 22.25 -18.12
C THR A 5 -12.21 21.32 -17.05
N SER A 6 -12.96 20.99 -15.99
CA SER A 6 -12.53 20.14 -14.90
C SER A 6 -13.09 18.73 -15.07
N TRP A 7 -12.19 17.76 -15.26
CA TRP A 7 -12.53 16.34 -15.20
C TRP A 7 -13.08 15.98 -13.81
N GLN A 8 -14.11 15.14 -13.78
CA GLN A 8 -14.70 14.61 -12.56
C GLN A 8 -14.58 13.08 -12.58
N GLN A 9 -14.09 12.49 -11.50
CA GLN A 9 -13.99 11.04 -11.36
C GLN A 9 -15.28 10.47 -10.74
N PHE A 10 -15.82 9.44 -11.37
CA PHE A 10 -16.97 8.67 -10.88
C PHE A 10 -16.55 7.22 -10.61
N THR A 11 -16.95 6.68 -9.45
CA THR A 11 -16.66 5.31 -9.05
C THR A 11 -17.94 4.62 -8.58
N CYS A 12 -18.18 3.39 -9.05
CA CYS A 12 -19.27 2.54 -8.58
C CYS A 12 -18.79 1.10 -8.36
N THR A 13 -19.50 0.38 -7.49
CA THR A 13 -19.24 -1.04 -7.19
C THR A 13 -20.52 -1.83 -7.39
N PHE A 14 -20.41 -2.98 -8.05
CA PHE A 14 -21.53 -3.90 -8.26
C PHE A 14 -21.05 -5.35 -8.09
N THR A 15 -21.95 -6.23 -7.68
CA THR A 15 -21.71 -7.67 -7.58
C THR A 15 -22.23 -8.35 -8.84
N VAL A 16 -21.45 -9.26 -9.40
CA VAL A 16 -21.79 -10.00 -10.63
C VAL A 16 -21.93 -11.47 -10.27
N GLY A 17 -23.02 -12.10 -10.72
CA GLY A 17 -23.21 -13.53 -10.55
C GLY A 17 -22.18 -14.33 -11.35
N ALA A 18 -21.81 -15.52 -10.85
CA ALA A 18 -20.89 -16.40 -11.55
C ALA A 18 -21.40 -16.72 -12.97
N GLY A 19 -20.50 -16.62 -13.96
CA GLY A 19 -20.83 -16.90 -15.37
C GLY A 19 -21.61 -15.81 -16.10
N GLN A 20 -21.89 -14.66 -15.48
CA GLN A 20 -22.57 -13.55 -16.14
C GLN A 20 -21.58 -12.66 -16.91
N VAL A 21 -22.06 -12.10 -18.03
CA VAL A 21 -21.33 -11.09 -18.81
C VAL A 21 -21.67 -9.70 -18.25
N VAL A 22 -20.64 -8.88 -18.01
CA VAL A 22 -20.80 -7.50 -17.55
C VAL A 22 -20.72 -6.55 -18.73
N HIS A 23 -21.72 -5.70 -18.88
CA HIS A 23 -21.73 -4.60 -19.84
C HIS A 23 -21.70 -3.29 -19.04
N VAL A 24 -20.70 -2.44 -19.31
CA VAL A 24 -20.62 -1.09 -18.72
C VAL A 24 -21.09 -0.10 -19.77
N ALA A 25 -22.12 0.67 -19.44
CA ALA A 25 -22.65 1.74 -20.29
C ALA A 25 -22.48 3.09 -19.59
N LEU A 26 -21.99 4.07 -20.34
CA LEU A 26 -21.86 5.46 -19.89
C LEU A 26 -22.89 6.28 -20.66
N ALA A 27 -23.76 6.98 -19.94
CA ALA A 27 -24.86 7.73 -20.53
C ALA A 27 -24.96 9.12 -19.90
N ALA A 28 -25.17 10.14 -20.75
CA ALA A 28 -25.58 11.45 -20.30
C ALA A 28 -27.11 11.47 -20.17
N SER A 29 -27.60 11.90 -19.02
CA SER A 29 -29.03 12.17 -18.84
C SER A 29 -29.38 13.50 -19.50
N ASN A 30 -29.99 13.44 -20.69
CA ASN A 30 -30.49 14.64 -21.37
C ASN A 30 -31.85 15.05 -20.77
N ALA A 31 -31.84 15.49 -19.51
CA ALA A 31 -33.01 15.99 -18.80
C ALA A 31 -32.83 17.48 -18.46
N PRO A 32 -33.60 18.40 -19.08
CA PRO A 32 -34.67 18.19 -20.07
C PRO A 32 -34.15 17.79 -21.47
N ALA A 33 -35.04 17.29 -22.35
CA ALA A 33 -34.71 16.84 -23.72
C ALA A 33 -34.08 17.92 -24.64
N THR A 34 -34.01 19.16 -24.17
CA THR A 34 -33.36 20.31 -24.82
C THR A 34 -31.95 20.59 -24.29
N ALA A 35 -31.49 19.85 -23.27
CA ALA A 35 -30.12 19.89 -22.78
C ALA A 35 -29.21 19.07 -23.71
N TRP A 36 -28.76 19.69 -24.80
CA TRP A 36 -27.77 19.12 -25.69
C TRP A 36 -26.37 19.58 -25.27
N GLY A 37 -25.46 18.63 -25.10
CA GLY A 37 -24.07 18.90 -24.75
C GLY A 37 -23.18 17.71 -25.12
N TRP A 38 -21.91 18.00 -25.35
CA TRP A 38 -20.89 16.97 -25.53
C TRP A 38 -20.34 16.59 -24.15
N ILE A 39 -20.36 15.30 -23.84
CA ILE A 39 -19.65 14.75 -22.69
C ILE A 39 -18.49 13.90 -23.21
N SER A 40 -17.33 14.01 -22.57
CA SER A 40 -16.20 13.13 -22.82
C SER A 40 -16.02 12.23 -21.60
N PHE A 41 -15.70 10.97 -21.85
CA PHE A 41 -15.32 10.00 -20.84
C PHE A 41 -13.89 9.58 -21.14
N ASP A 42 -13.07 9.48 -20.11
CA ASP A 42 -11.69 9.01 -20.20
C ASP A 42 -11.34 8.20 -18.95
N ASP A 43 -10.21 7.48 -19.00
CA ASP A 43 -9.68 6.67 -17.89
C ASP A 43 -10.68 5.63 -17.33
N ILE A 44 -11.45 4.99 -18.21
CA ILE A 44 -12.44 3.98 -17.82
C ILE A 44 -11.71 2.70 -17.38
N SER A 45 -11.77 2.39 -16.09
CA SER A 45 -11.21 1.16 -15.52
C SER A 45 -12.30 0.26 -14.93
N LEU A 46 -12.33 -1.01 -15.32
CA LEU A 46 -13.08 -2.06 -14.63
C LEU A 46 -12.10 -2.97 -13.89
N THR A 47 -12.22 -3.01 -12.57
CA THR A 47 -11.38 -3.87 -11.74
C THR A 47 -12.24 -4.90 -11.03
N THR A 48 -11.89 -6.18 -11.14
CA THR A 48 -12.57 -7.24 -10.41
C THR A 48 -11.98 -7.34 -9.00
N GLY A 49 -12.74 -6.90 -7.99
CA GLY A 49 -12.46 -7.20 -6.59
C GLY A 49 -13.18 -8.48 -6.20
N GLY A 50 -12.48 -9.53 -5.80
CA GLY A 50 -13.15 -10.71 -5.26
C GLY A 50 -13.80 -10.39 -3.91
N THR A 51 -15.12 -10.62 -3.75
CA THR A 51 -15.73 -10.83 -2.44
C THR A 51 -15.32 -12.22 -1.98
N GLY A 52 -14.10 -12.34 -1.47
CA GLY A 52 -13.50 -13.61 -1.15
C GLY A 52 -12.40 -13.46 -0.13
N GLY A 53 -12.07 -14.56 0.51
CA GLY A 53 -11.06 -14.68 1.54
C GLY A 53 -11.22 -16.02 2.26
N PRO A 54 -10.26 -16.39 3.12
CA PRO A 54 -9.10 -15.59 3.52
C PRO A 54 -7.99 -15.54 2.47
N TYR A 55 -7.40 -14.35 2.25
CA TYR A 55 -6.16 -14.19 1.48
C TYR A 55 -4.95 -14.11 2.42
N ASP A 56 -3.91 -14.90 2.16
CA ASP A 56 -2.64 -14.82 2.89
C ASP A 56 -1.84 -13.60 2.42
N LEU A 57 -1.83 -12.53 3.23
CA LEU A 57 -1.12 -11.29 2.95
C LEU A 57 0.39 -11.50 2.83
N ALA A 58 0.94 -12.54 3.48
CA ALA A 58 2.37 -12.83 3.42
C ALA A 58 2.83 -13.18 2.00
N GLU A 59 1.96 -13.69 1.13
CA GLU A 59 2.28 -13.96 -0.28
C GLU A 59 2.40 -12.69 -1.14
N TYR A 60 1.83 -11.58 -0.68
CA TYR A 60 1.80 -10.31 -1.41
C TYR A 60 2.85 -9.34 -0.89
N MET A 61 2.95 -9.22 0.42
CA MET A 61 3.88 -8.28 1.07
C MET A 61 5.29 -8.83 1.17
N MET A 62 5.41 -10.15 1.21
CA MET A 62 6.64 -10.87 1.43
C MET A 62 6.71 -12.01 0.41
N ARG A 63 7.86 -12.66 0.32
CA ARG A 63 8.05 -13.82 -0.54
C ARG A 63 8.14 -15.06 0.31
N THR A 64 7.02 -15.79 0.43
CA THR A 64 6.95 -17.00 1.27
C THR A 64 7.87 -18.14 0.80
N ASN A 65 8.40 -18.04 -0.42
CA ASN A 65 9.41 -18.95 -0.96
C ASN A 65 10.85 -18.67 -0.46
N GLY A 66 11.06 -17.66 0.37
CA GLY A 66 12.36 -17.34 0.98
C GLY A 66 13.37 -16.68 0.03
N THR A 67 12.98 -16.31 -1.18
CA THR A 67 13.86 -15.66 -2.16
C THR A 67 13.65 -14.15 -2.23
N ASN A 68 14.63 -13.43 -2.80
CA ASN A 68 14.46 -12.02 -3.13
C ASN A 68 13.42 -11.83 -4.24
N GLY A 69 12.70 -10.71 -4.18
CA GLY A 69 11.83 -10.20 -5.21
C GLY A 69 12.56 -9.72 -6.45
N PRO A 70 11.83 -9.52 -7.57
CA PRO A 70 12.37 -8.77 -8.68
C PRO A 70 12.78 -7.37 -8.23
N VAL A 71 13.76 -6.81 -8.92
CA VAL A 71 14.10 -5.38 -8.81
C VAL A 71 13.19 -4.63 -9.78
N TYR A 72 12.54 -3.57 -9.30
CA TYR A 72 11.64 -2.75 -10.13
C TYR A 72 11.74 -1.27 -9.76
N GLN A 73 11.22 -0.42 -10.64
CA GLN A 73 11.26 1.04 -10.47
C GLN A 73 9.88 1.58 -10.13
N PHE A 74 9.88 2.63 -9.31
CA PHE A 74 8.73 3.47 -9.00
C PHE A 74 8.78 4.77 -9.80
N SER A 75 7.63 5.39 -10.06
CA SER A 75 7.49 6.64 -10.83
C SER A 75 8.25 7.82 -10.24
N THR A 76 8.64 7.72 -8.97
CA THR A 76 9.52 8.63 -8.24
C THR A 76 11.02 8.46 -8.56
N GLY A 77 11.39 7.49 -9.39
CA GLY A 77 12.78 7.10 -9.66
C GLY A 77 13.38 6.18 -8.60
N GLU A 78 12.56 5.68 -7.68
CA GLU A 78 13.00 4.80 -6.59
C GLU A 78 13.10 3.36 -7.07
N THR A 79 14.22 2.70 -6.76
CA THR A 79 14.40 1.28 -7.01
C THR A 79 13.90 0.45 -5.84
N MET A 80 13.00 -0.48 -6.10
CA MET A 80 12.28 -1.25 -5.10
C MET A 80 12.65 -2.73 -5.19
N GLN A 81 12.71 -3.42 -4.05
CA GLN A 81 12.88 -4.86 -3.98
C GLN A 81 12.43 -5.43 -2.63
N ILE A 82 11.72 -6.55 -2.62
CA ILE A 82 11.57 -7.36 -1.39
C ILE A 82 12.82 -8.24 -1.23
N GLN A 83 13.49 -8.19 -0.08
CA GLN A 83 14.64 -9.04 0.21
C GLN A 83 14.37 -9.96 1.39
N SER A 84 14.85 -11.20 1.33
CA SER A 84 14.82 -12.14 2.45
C SER A 84 16.16 -12.15 3.20
N GLY A 85 16.14 -12.42 4.50
CA GLY A 85 17.35 -12.65 5.29
C GLY A 85 17.07 -12.93 6.76
N ASN A 86 17.68 -13.99 7.32
CA ASN A 86 17.61 -14.34 8.74
C ASN A 86 16.17 -14.41 9.31
N GLY A 87 15.23 -15.01 8.55
CA GLY A 87 13.82 -15.10 8.97
C GLY A 87 13.05 -13.78 8.93
N ARG A 88 13.63 -12.73 8.35
CA ARG A 88 13.02 -11.44 8.09
C ARG A 88 12.89 -11.16 6.60
N TYR A 89 11.99 -10.25 6.30
CA TYR A 89 11.81 -9.67 4.97
C TYR A 89 12.00 -8.17 5.04
N PHE A 90 12.52 -7.60 3.97
CA PHE A 90 12.84 -6.19 3.88
C PHE A 90 12.20 -5.63 2.62
N GLN A 91 11.26 -4.70 2.76
CA GLN A 91 10.82 -3.89 1.64
C GLN A 91 11.85 -2.79 1.43
N VAL A 92 12.76 -3.01 0.48
CA VAL A 92 13.89 -2.12 0.20
C VAL A 92 13.47 -1.11 -0.87
N LYS A 93 13.83 0.14 -0.62
CA LYS A 93 13.61 1.32 -1.46
C LYS A 93 14.91 2.11 -1.53
N ASN A 94 15.58 2.05 -2.68
CA ASN A 94 16.98 2.43 -2.85
C ASN A 94 17.83 1.71 -1.80
N THR A 95 18.34 2.44 -0.81
CA THR A 95 19.08 1.87 0.33
C THR A 95 18.25 1.78 1.61
N ASN A 96 17.12 2.49 1.68
CA ASN A 96 16.21 2.44 2.83
C ASN A 96 15.40 1.15 2.78
N TRP A 97 14.90 0.73 3.94
CA TRP A 97 14.15 -0.50 4.08
C TRP A 97 13.20 -0.46 5.27
N GLU A 98 12.12 -1.23 5.13
CA GLU A 98 11.19 -1.59 6.19
C GLU A 98 11.30 -3.08 6.49
N GLU A 99 11.50 -3.44 7.77
CA GLU A 99 11.63 -4.83 8.21
C GLU A 99 10.28 -5.41 8.63
N MET A 100 10.01 -6.60 8.11
CA MET A 100 8.78 -7.34 8.27
C MET A 100 9.07 -8.82 8.59
N ALA A 101 8.09 -9.48 9.17
CA ALA A 101 8.03 -10.93 9.26
C ALA A 101 6.56 -11.37 9.31
N PHE A 102 6.34 -12.68 9.38
CA PHE A 102 5.03 -13.23 9.64
C PHE A 102 5.11 -14.40 10.62
N THR A 103 4.03 -14.62 11.36
CA THR A 103 3.80 -15.82 12.16
C THR A 103 2.79 -16.73 11.42
N SER A 104 2.25 -17.74 12.10
CA SER A 104 1.11 -18.49 11.58
C SER A 104 -0.15 -17.63 11.42
N THR A 105 -0.28 -16.52 12.17
CA THR A 105 -1.54 -15.74 12.25
C THR A 105 -1.40 -14.23 12.06
N ARG A 106 -0.17 -13.70 11.99
CA ARG A 106 0.09 -12.25 11.94
C ARG A 106 1.15 -11.87 10.93
N ILE A 107 0.98 -10.69 10.35
CA ILE A 107 2.04 -9.90 9.72
C ILE A 107 2.63 -8.99 10.80
N MET A 108 3.95 -8.97 10.91
CA MET A 108 4.69 -8.20 11.90
C MET A 108 5.53 -7.13 11.21
N ARG A 109 5.55 -5.91 11.76
CA ARG A 109 6.49 -4.84 11.35
C ARG A 109 7.43 -4.49 12.50
N TYR A 110 8.68 -4.17 12.16
CA TYR A 110 9.77 -3.96 13.11
C TYR A 110 10.39 -2.58 12.98
N ARG A 111 11.28 -2.38 12.00
CA ARG A 111 12.05 -1.14 11.82
C ARG A 111 11.77 -0.52 10.47
N ASP A 112 11.94 0.79 10.39
CA ASP A 112 11.82 1.57 9.17
C ASP A 112 12.92 2.65 9.13
N THR A 113 13.68 2.66 8.04
CA THR A 113 14.85 3.54 7.85
C THR A 113 14.58 4.68 6.87
N SER A 114 13.32 4.84 6.43
CA SER A 114 12.87 5.89 5.52
C SER A 114 12.53 7.28 6.11
N PRO A 115 12.43 7.51 7.45
CA PRO A 115 12.04 8.84 7.96
C PRO A 115 12.96 9.98 7.55
N SER A 116 14.27 9.72 7.52
CA SER A 116 15.28 10.70 7.08
C SER A 116 16.62 10.00 6.80
N ALA A 117 17.60 10.77 6.30
CA ALA A 117 18.95 10.27 6.09
C ALA A 117 19.67 9.86 7.40
N ASN A 118 19.23 10.39 8.55
CA ASN A 118 19.92 10.29 9.84
C ASN A 118 19.15 9.51 10.90
N GLU A 119 17.89 9.13 10.64
CA GLU A 119 17.03 8.48 11.62
C GLU A 119 16.44 7.18 11.07
N TRP A 120 16.06 6.31 12.01
CA TRP A 120 15.16 5.18 11.78
C TRP A 120 14.20 5.09 12.97
N TYR A 121 13.05 4.44 12.79
CA TYR A 121 12.18 4.12 13.91
C TYR A 121 11.93 2.62 14.04
N GLY A 122 11.69 2.19 15.28
CA GLY A 122 11.20 0.86 15.61
C GLY A 122 9.75 0.93 16.10
N LEU A 123 8.99 -0.12 15.78
CA LEU A 123 7.65 -0.36 16.30
C LEU A 123 7.71 -1.44 17.37
N TYR A 124 7.09 -1.18 18.52
CA TYR A 124 7.20 -2.02 19.70
C TYR A 124 5.82 -2.42 20.24
N THR A 125 5.77 -3.61 20.82
CA THR A 125 4.68 -4.09 21.67
C THR A 125 5.20 -4.11 23.11
N GLY A 126 4.83 -3.10 23.90
CA GLY A 126 5.46 -2.84 25.20
C GLY A 126 6.95 -2.49 25.03
N THR A 127 7.83 -3.35 25.54
CA THR A 127 9.30 -3.23 25.41
C THR A 127 9.88 -4.08 24.29
N THR A 128 9.11 -4.99 23.70
CA THR A 128 9.58 -5.93 22.67
C THR A 128 9.52 -5.28 21.29
N LEU A 129 10.64 -5.33 20.55
CA LEU A 129 10.66 -4.87 19.17
C LEU A 129 9.80 -5.79 18.29
N GLY A 130 8.92 -5.17 17.51
CA GLY A 130 7.91 -5.83 16.71
C GLY A 130 6.50 -5.46 17.15
N SER A 131 5.64 -5.20 16.19
CA SER A 131 4.22 -4.98 16.41
C SER A 131 3.39 -5.68 15.35
N GLU A 132 2.21 -6.15 15.75
CA GLU A 132 1.24 -6.71 14.82
C GLU A 132 0.77 -5.60 13.87
N TRP A 133 0.91 -5.87 12.57
CA TRP A 133 0.48 -4.94 11.52
C TRP A 133 -0.88 -5.35 10.95
N ALA A 134 -1.08 -6.64 10.70
CA ALA A 134 -2.32 -7.21 10.21
C ALA A 134 -2.44 -8.69 10.59
N PRO A 135 -3.65 -9.29 10.57
CA PRO A 135 -3.79 -10.73 10.47
C PRO A 135 -3.06 -11.23 9.21
N ARG A 136 -2.42 -12.39 9.30
CA ARG A 136 -1.78 -13.00 8.12
C ARG A 136 -2.82 -13.29 7.04
N THR A 137 -3.98 -13.77 7.45
CA THR A 137 -5.10 -14.06 6.57
C THR A 137 -6.22 -13.04 6.78
N MET A 138 -6.64 -12.37 5.70
CA MET A 138 -7.72 -11.38 5.76
C MET A 138 -8.80 -11.63 4.70
N ASN A 139 -10.04 -11.33 5.05
CA ASN A 139 -11.15 -11.21 4.12
C ASN A 139 -11.24 -9.77 3.58
N VAL A 140 -11.71 -9.59 2.35
CA VAL A 140 -12.06 -8.26 1.86
C VAL A 140 -13.14 -7.64 2.76
N GLY A 141 -12.95 -6.38 3.13
CA GLY A 141 -13.75 -5.64 4.11
C GLY A 141 -13.27 -5.78 5.55
N GLN A 142 -12.43 -6.77 5.87
CA GLN A 142 -11.92 -6.96 7.23
C GLN A 142 -11.00 -5.82 7.63
N THR A 143 -11.19 -5.33 8.87
CA THR A 143 -10.34 -4.33 9.51
C THR A 143 -9.53 -4.94 10.64
N PHE A 144 -8.37 -4.37 10.93
CA PHE A 144 -7.55 -4.71 12.08
C PHE A 144 -6.97 -3.45 12.74
N PRO A 145 -7.31 -3.18 14.01
CA PRO A 145 -6.74 -2.05 14.75
C PRO A 145 -5.30 -2.36 15.20
N ARG A 146 -4.48 -1.32 15.24
CA ARG A 146 -3.08 -1.34 15.64
C ARG A 146 -2.84 -0.23 16.65
N ASN A 147 -1.95 -0.48 17.60
CA ASN A 147 -1.49 0.55 18.54
C ASN A 147 0.00 0.34 18.94
N PRO A 148 0.94 0.33 17.97
CA PRO A 148 2.36 0.22 18.29
C PRO A 148 2.86 1.41 19.10
N THR A 149 3.86 1.15 19.94
CA THR A 149 4.75 2.19 20.47
C THR A 149 5.84 2.47 19.45
N VAL A 150 5.99 3.73 19.04
CA VAL A 150 6.99 4.18 18.06
C VAL A 150 8.17 4.82 18.80
N ARG A 151 9.39 4.40 18.46
CA ARG A 151 10.64 4.95 19.02
C ARG A 151 11.59 5.29 17.88
N PHE A 152 12.07 6.53 17.87
CA PHE A 152 13.02 7.01 16.86
C PHE A 152 14.44 7.01 17.40
N TYR A 153 15.38 6.63 16.56
CA TYR A 153 16.79 6.53 16.89
C TYR A 153 17.62 7.16 15.77
N TYR A 154 18.76 7.74 16.16
CA TYR A 154 19.78 8.09 15.17
C TYR A 154 20.37 6.83 14.52
N GLN A 155 20.71 6.92 13.24
CA GLN A 155 21.28 5.80 12.48
C GLN A 155 22.73 5.48 12.88
N ALA A 156 23.49 6.51 13.28
CA ALA A 156 24.87 6.34 13.72
C ALA A 156 24.93 5.87 15.18
N ALA A 157 25.98 5.11 15.52
CA ALA A 157 26.28 4.80 16.91
C ALA A 157 26.39 6.11 17.72
N PRO A 158 25.81 6.18 18.94
CA PRO A 158 25.38 5.06 19.78
C PRO A 158 23.87 4.74 19.72
N CYS A 159 23.16 5.05 18.63
CA CYS A 159 21.69 4.83 18.53
C CYS A 159 20.89 5.56 19.61
N ALA A 160 21.28 6.77 19.97
CA ALA A 160 20.51 7.54 20.93
C ALA A 160 19.10 7.82 20.38
N SER A 161 18.13 7.93 21.29
CA SER A 161 16.76 8.34 20.96
C SER A 161 16.80 9.70 20.28
N SER A 162 16.22 9.84 19.09
CA SER A 162 16.20 11.12 18.37
C SER A 162 14.92 11.92 18.59
N ARG A 163 13.83 11.26 19.04
CA ARG A 163 12.52 11.90 19.29
C ARG A 163 11.83 11.32 20.54
N PRO A 164 10.81 12.01 21.09
CA PRO A 164 9.94 11.44 22.10
C PRO A 164 9.24 10.16 21.62
N THR A 165 9.07 9.21 22.54
CA THR A 165 8.28 7.99 22.29
C THR A 165 6.79 8.32 22.31
N TYR A 166 6.02 7.75 21.39
CA TYR A 166 4.56 7.89 21.36
C TYR A 166 3.88 6.60 20.88
N SER A 167 2.58 6.49 21.13
CA SER A 167 1.75 5.40 20.59
C SER A 167 1.00 5.87 19.35
N GLN A 168 0.93 5.03 18.32
CA GLN A 168 0.26 5.36 17.08
C GLN A 168 -0.94 4.44 16.82
N GLN A 169 -2.13 4.91 17.20
CA GLN A 169 -3.35 4.19 16.89
C GLN A 169 -3.70 4.32 15.41
N SER A 170 -3.88 3.19 14.73
CA SER A 170 -4.29 3.13 13.33
C SER A 170 -5.13 1.90 13.07
N THR A 171 -5.83 1.84 11.94
CA THR A 171 -6.55 0.65 11.49
C THR A 171 -6.11 0.30 10.08
N ILE A 172 -5.81 -0.96 9.79
CA ILE A 172 -5.60 -1.46 8.43
C ILE A 172 -6.87 -2.18 7.97
N LYS A 173 -7.26 -2.01 6.70
CA LYS A 173 -8.40 -2.69 6.07
C LYS A 173 -7.97 -3.32 4.76
N LEU A 174 -8.39 -4.55 4.49
CA LEU A 174 -8.29 -5.13 3.15
C LEU A 174 -9.47 -4.63 2.32
N GLU A 175 -9.22 -3.68 1.42
CA GLU A 175 -10.27 -3.05 0.62
C GLU A 175 -10.67 -3.90 -0.58
N ALA A 176 -9.69 -4.51 -1.24
CA ALA A 176 -9.94 -5.35 -2.40
C ALA A 176 -8.81 -6.35 -2.63
N ARG A 177 -9.14 -7.40 -3.38
CA ARG A 177 -8.16 -8.26 -4.05
C ARG A 177 -8.52 -8.32 -5.53
N TYR A 178 -7.59 -7.86 -6.35
CA TYR A 178 -7.65 -7.90 -7.80
C TYR A 178 -7.02 -9.17 -8.36
N THR A 179 -7.68 -9.78 -9.33
CA THR A 179 -7.09 -10.87 -10.14
C THR A 179 -5.89 -10.35 -10.94
N SER A 180 -6.01 -9.15 -11.49
CA SER A 180 -4.96 -8.34 -12.08
C SER A 180 -5.33 -6.87 -11.95
N LEU A 181 -4.33 -5.99 -11.96
CA LEU A 181 -4.50 -4.55 -11.89
C LEU A 181 -3.50 -3.88 -12.83
N ASN A 182 -3.96 -2.91 -13.62
CA ASN A 182 -3.04 -2.05 -14.37
C ASN A 182 -2.42 -1.03 -13.42
N VAL A 183 -1.09 -1.01 -13.35
CA VAL A 183 -0.30 -0.09 -12.53
C VAL A 183 0.80 0.47 -13.42
N GLY A 184 0.77 1.78 -13.67
CA GLY A 184 1.77 2.45 -14.50
C GLY A 184 1.86 1.92 -15.94
N GLY A 185 0.74 1.45 -16.52
CA GLY A 185 0.71 0.83 -17.84
C GLY A 185 1.05 -0.67 -17.85
N TYR A 186 1.43 -1.25 -16.72
CA TYR A 186 1.75 -2.68 -16.59
C TYR A 186 0.59 -3.43 -15.94
N THR A 187 0.17 -4.53 -16.55
CA THR A 187 -0.79 -5.45 -15.94
C THR A 187 -0.06 -6.38 -14.98
N LEU A 188 -0.27 -6.17 -13.68
CA LEU A 188 0.32 -6.96 -12.60
C LEU A 188 -0.74 -7.85 -11.98
N GLY A 189 -0.37 -9.01 -11.41
CA GLY A 189 -1.36 -9.83 -10.72
C GLY A 189 -0.82 -11.06 -10.01
N PRO A 190 -1.59 -11.59 -9.05
CA PRO A 190 -2.70 -10.94 -8.31
C PRO A 190 -2.26 -9.73 -7.48
N VAL A 191 -3.18 -8.79 -7.16
CA VAL A 191 -2.87 -7.58 -6.36
C VAL A 191 -3.86 -7.42 -5.21
N ILE A 192 -3.39 -7.14 -3.99
CA ILE A 192 -4.24 -6.71 -2.88
C ILE A 192 -4.14 -5.20 -2.66
N TRP A 193 -5.22 -4.61 -2.17
CA TRP A 193 -5.28 -3.23 -1.75
C TRP A 193 -5.57 -3.15 -0.25
N LEU A 194 -4.59 -2.70 0.51
CA LEU A 194 -4.71 -2.43 1.93
C LEU A 194 -4.80 -0.92 2.15
N ARG A 195 -5.71 -0.48 3.01
CA ARG A 195 -5.86 0.93 3.40
C ARG A 195 -5.63 1.09 4.88
N SER A 196 -4.82 2.08 5.25
CA SER A 196 -4.62 2.51 6.63
C SER A 196 -5.46 3.75 6.96
N TYR A 197 -5.89 3.81 8.22
CA TYR A 197 -6.66 4.91 8.79
C TYR A 197 -6.02 5.40 10.09
N LEU A 198 -6.02 6.72 10.31
CA LEU A 198 -5.80 7.33 11.63
C LEU A 198 -7.15 7.83 12.16
N GLY A 199 -7.69 7.15 13.16
CA GLY A 199 -9.10 7.31 13.53
C GLY A 199 -10.01 6.92 12.36
N SER A 200 -10.88 7.83 11.94
CA SER A 200 -11.72 7.67 10.73
C SER A 200 -11.07 8.23 9.46
N ALA A 201 -9.92 8.91 9.59
CA ALA A 201 -9.27 9.56 8.45
C ALA A 201 -8.42 8.57 7.66
N ARG A 202 -8.59 8.55 6.33
CA ARG A 202 -7.72 7.80 5.43
C ARG A 202 -6.32 8.37 5.54
N TRP A 203 -5.34 7.48 5.69
CA TRP A 203 -3.96 7.86 5.87
C TRP A 203 -3.10 7.38 4.71
N GLU A 204 -3.11 6.09 4.40
CA GLU A 204 -2.32 5.54 3.29
C GLU A 204 -3.05 4.39 2.59
N ASP A 205 -2.77 4.24 1.31
CA ASP A 205 -3.17 3.09 0.52
C ASP A 205 -1.93 2.35 0.02
N TYR A 206 -1.96 1.03 0.16
CA TYR A 206 -0.89 0.13 -0.25
C TYR A 206 -1.43 -0.89 -1.23
N TYR A 207 -0.82 -0.99 -2.41
CA TYR A 207 -1.13 -2.02 -3.39
C TYR A 207 0.04 -2.98 -3.46
N TYR A 208 -0.18 -4.23 -3.07
CA TYR A 208 0.85 -5.27 -3.12
C TYR A 208 0.53 -6.29 -4.20
N ALA A 209 1.44 -6.49 -5.14
CA ALA A 209 1.34 -7.56 -6.12
C ALA A 209 2.02 -8.82 -5.58
N LYS A 210 1.34 -9.96 -5.75
CA LYS A 210 1.82 -11.28 -5.35
C LYS A 210 3.19 -11.55 -5.98
N ASP A 211 4.12 -12.10 -5.19
CA ASP A 211 5.51 -12.40 -5.59
C ASP A 211 6.39 -11.20 -6.00
N ILE A 212 5.86 -9.97 -5.98
CA ILE A 212 6.59 -8.74 -6.31
C ILE A 212 6.80 -7.86 -5.07
N GLY A 213 5.73 -7.56 -4.33
CA GLY A 213 5.75 -6.59 -3.22
C GLY A 213 4.90 -5.34 -3.52
N LEU A 214 5.26 -4.22 -2.88
CA LEU A 214 4.54 -2.95 -3.00
C LEU A 214 4.67 -2.37 -4.42
N VAL A 215 3.57 -2.28 -5.16
CA VAL A 215 3.56 -1.81 -6.55
C VAL A 215 2.90 -0.44 -6.73
N ARG A 216 2.14 0.03 -5.75
CA ARG A 216 1.62 1.40 -5.70
C ARG A 216 1.42 1.81 -4.26
N PHE A 217 1.71 3.07 -3.96
CA PHE A 217 1.53 3.68 -2.66
C PHE A 217 0.92 5.05 -2.82
N VAL A 218 -0.07 5.36 -1.99
CA VAL A 218 -0.70 6.68 -1.95
C VAL A 218 -0.77 7.13 -0.50
N ALA A 219 -0.28 8.33 -0.20
CA ALA A 219 -0.40 8.95 1.11
C ALA A 219 -1.35 10.14 1.06
N TYR A 220 -2.12 10.30 2.13
CA TYR A 220 -3.08 11.37 2.35
C TYR A 220 -2.67 12.20 3.56
N ASP A 221 -3.06 13.46 3.61
CA ASP A 221 -2.99 14.25 4.85
C ASP A 221 -4.25 13.96 5.68
N PRO A 222 -4.15 13.18 6.78
CA PRO A 222 -5.31 12.81 7.57
C PRO A 222 -5.83 13.96 8.44
N TYR A 223 -5.11 15.08 8.55
CA TYR A 223 -5.45 16.23 9.37
C TYR A 223 -6.02 17.41 8.56
N ALA A 224 -5.96 17.34 7.23
CA ALA A 224 -6.54 18.35 6.35
C ALA A 224 -7.98 18.01 5.92
N ALA A 225 -8.77 19.05 5.65
CA ALA A 225 -10.14 18.91 5.19
C ALA A 225 -10.19 18.12 3.87
N GLY A 226 -11.05 17.09 3.82
CA GLY A 226 -11.20 16.25 2.63
C GLY A 226 -10.06 15.26 2.38
N GLN A 227 -9.10 15.13 3.30
CA GLN A 227 -7.97 14.18 3.22
C GLN A 227 -7.29 14.19 1.85
N PRO A 228 -6.72 15.34 1.43
CA PRO A 228 -6.08 15.46 0.13
C PRO A 228 -4.91 14.48 0.03
N GLN A 229 -4.74 13.92 -1.17
CA GLN A 229 -3.54 13.14 -1.49
C GLN A 229 -2.31 14.07 -1.47
N ILE A 230 -1.28 13.66 -0.75
CA ILE A 230 -0.01 14.40 -0.63
C ILE A 230 1.12 13.73 -1.39
N PHE A 231 0.98 12.45 -1.72
CA PHE A 231 1.99 11.69 -2.44
C PHE A 231 1.39 10.46 -3.11
N GLU A 232 1.86 10.15 -4.31
CA GLU A 232 1.59 8.87 -4.97
C GLU A 232 2.82 8.43 -5.76
N SER A 233 3.07 7.12 -5.74
CA SER A 233 4.06 6.48 -6.58
C SER A 233 3.59 5.09 -7.00
N HIS A 234 4.03 4.64 -8.17
CA HIS A 234 3.63 3.37 -8.75
C HIS A 234 4.74 2.71 -9.56
N TYR A 235 4.62 1.40 -9.73
CA TYR A 235 5.49 0.56 -10.55
C TYR A 235 5.58 1.07 -11.99
N THR A 236 6.79 1.15 -12.54
CA THR A 236 7.07 1.61 -13.92
C THR A 236 7.88 0.61 -14.75
N GLY A 237 8.24 -0.54 -14.19
CA GLY A 237 8.99 -1.58 -14.91
C GLY A 237 9.93 -2.38 -14.02
N SER A 238 10.27 -3.58 -14.47
CA SER A 238 11.26 -4.46 -13.82
C SER A 238 12.63 -4.29 -14.45
N GLY A 239 13.68 -4.37 -13.64
CA GLY A 239 15.06 -4.28 -14.06
C GLY A 239 15.96 -3.60 -13.02
N GLY A 240 17.26 -3.88 -13.11
CA GLY A 240 18.28 -3.30 -12.23
C GLY A 240 19.03 -4.34 -11.40
N THR A 241 19.97 -3.84 -10.61
CA THR A 241 20.80 -4.65 -9.72
C THR A 241 20.14 -4.79 -8.36
N GLN A 242 20.36 -5.94 -7.69
CA GLN A 242 19.94 -6.16 -6.32
C GLN A 242 20.38 -4.98 -5.43
N GLN A 243 19.44 -4.47 -4.64
CA GLN A 243 19.68 -3.31 -3.79
C GLN A 243 20.54 -3.67 -2.58
N THR A 244 21.34 -2.72 -2.09
CA THR A 244 22.08 -2.89 -0.83
C THR A 244 21.37 -2.14 0.27
N ARG A 245 20.92 -2.88 1.29
CA ARG A 245 20.31 -2.29 2.49
C ARG A 245 21.35 -1.45 3.22
N ARG A 246 20.98 -0.22 3.59
CA ARG A 246 21.83 0.58 4.46
C ARG A 246 21.95 -0.07 5.83
N THR A 247 23.14 0.01 6.41
CA THR A 247 23.39 -0.38 7.78
C THR A 247 22.83 0.66 8.73
N ILE A 248 22.22 0.20 9.82
CA ILE A 248 21.85 1.04 10.96
C ILE A 248 22.55 0.49 12.19
N CYS A 249 22.77 1.36 13.16
CA CYS A 249 23.09 0.91 14.49
C CYS A 249 21.81 0.32 15.15
N THR A 250 21.97 -0.62 16.09
CA THR A 250 20.86 -1.21 16.85
C THR A 250 21.07 -0.97 18.35
N PRO A 251 20.06 -0.51 19.10
CA PRO A 251 20.16 -0.27 20.54
C PRO A 251 20.22 -1.57 21.34
#